data_AF-A0A1Q7ZQA7-F1
#
_entry.id   AF-A0A1Q7ZQA7-F1
#
_cell.length_a   1.000
_cell.length_b   1.000
_cell.length_c   1.000
_cell.angle_alpha   90.00
_cell.angle_beta   90.00
_cell.angle_gamma   90.00
#
_symmetry.space_group_name_H-M   'P 1'
#
loop_
_entity.id
_entity.type
_entity.pdbx_description
1 polymer ?
#
loop_
_entity_poly.entity_id
_entity_poly.type
_entity_poly.pdbx_seq_one_letter_code
_entity_poly.pdbx_strand_id
1 'polypeptide(L)'
;MAEQNAPEYPPALELEKELTRKERQIEYLQTELRRYHNLMEELKQGMRPIGTVEDVKGDTALVRLSGGQAFQVSIPPEVRDKVTTSVDAVLSPTKGVIVDVIERMRDRSLLEYQVEKAPKVFYEDIVGLGKELVSLRQAIEWILDPETRTRREQIIRDPRMLEEAGSVLLFGPPGTGKTYMAKAVAGTISKHGQNTSFLKIESYEIVSKWLGESAKNVKEVFKLARESAPTVLFIDEADAIGRARMEATTDAGRDVQGMLNQILTELGEGFHVNRNVAVIFATNYPSVIDPALL
;
A
#
# COMPACT_ATOMS: atom_id res chain seq x y z
N MET A 1 -60.88 -67.26 12.91
CA MET A 1 -59.62 -66.52 13.13
C MET A 1 -59.16 -65.97 11.79
N ALA A 2 -59.31 -64.66 11.60
CA ALA A 2 -58.50 -63.77 10.74
C ALA A 2 -59.23 -62.43 10.69
N GLU A 3 -58.91 -61.55 11.63
CA GLU A 3 -59.33 -60.15 11.63
C GLU A 3 -58.87 -59.46 10.34
N GLN A 4 -59.81 -58.81 9.66
CA GLN A 4 -59.53 -57.91 8.55
C GLN A 4 -58.92 -56.63 9.11
N ASN A 5 -57.60 -56.47 8.97
CA ASN A 5 -56.92 -55.19 9.15
C ASN A 5 -57.36 -54.22 8.03
N ALA A 6 -58.39 -53.42 8.30
CA ALA A 6 -58.70 -52.25 7.47
C ALA A 6 -57.70 -51.14 7.82
N PRO A 7 -57.06 -50.48 6.84
CA PRO A 7 -56.14 -49.39 7.12
C PRO A 7 -56.90 -48.22 7.77
N GLU A 8 -56.47 -47.86 8.98
CA GLU A 8 -56.97 -46.70 9.72
C GLU A 8 -56.52 -45.44 8.99
N TYR A 9 -57.45 -44.78 8.29
CA TYR A 9 -57.16 -43.54 7.56
C TYR A 9 -56.96 -42.38 8.56
N PRO A 10 -55.87 -41.61 8.44
CA PRO A 10 -55.67 -40.43 9.29
C PRO A 10 -56.85 -39.46 9.17
N PRO A 11 -57.30 -38.83 10.27
CA PRO A 11 -58.36 -37.84 10.23
C PRO A 11 -58.01 -36.71 9.24
N ALA A 12 -58.98 -36.25 8.45
CA ALA A 12 -58.77 -35.28 7.36
C ALA A 12 -57.93 -34.04 7.73
N LEU A 13 -58.00 -33.62 9.00
CA LEU A 13 -57.23 -32.51 9.55
C LEU A 13 -55.71 -32.77 9.63
N GLU A 14 -55.29 -34.03 9.83
CA GLU A 14 -53.87 -34.40 9.83
C GLU A 14 -53.30 -34.41 8.41
N LEU A 15 -54.07 -34.91 7.44
CA LEU A 15 -53.74 -34.85 6.02
C LEU A 15 -53.59 -33.41 5.53
N GLU A 16 -54.48 -32.51 5.96
CA GLU A 16 -54.43 -31.08 5.61
C GLU A 16 -53.17 -30.41 6.19
N LYS A 17 -52.84 -30.68 7.46
CA LYS A 17 -51.59 -30.19 8.08
C LYS A 17 -50.34 -30.72 7.37
N GLU A 18 -50.35 -31.99 6.97
CA GLU A 18 -49.23 -32.60 6.25
C GLU A 18 -49.07 -31.98 4.85
N LEU A 19 -50.18 -31.72 4.15
CA LEU A 19 -50.21 -31.04 2.86
C LEU A 19 -49.58 -29.65 2.96
N THR A 20 -50.03 -28.81 3.90
CA THR A 20 -49.50 -27.45 4.09
C THR A 20 -48.01 -27.46 4.44
N ARG A 21 -47.56 -28.46 5.22
CA ARG A 21 -46.13 -28.62 5.55
C ARG A 21 -45.30 -28.95 4.31
N LYS A 22 -45.80 -29.84 3.45
CA LYS A 22 -45.12 -30.20 2.19
C LYS A 22 -45.14 -29.05 1.19
N GLU A 23 -46.21 -28.27 1.09
CA GLU A 23 -46.29 -27.08 0.23
C GLU A 23 -45.23 -26.03 0.61
N ARG A 24 -45.08 -25.72 1.90
CA ARG A 24 -44.01 -24.83 2.38
C ARG A 24 -42.62 -25.38 2.07
N GLN A 25 -42.43 -26.69 2.20
CA GLN A 25 -41.15 -27.33 1.90
C GLN A 25 -40.82 -27.25 0.41
N ILE A 26 -41.82 -27.41 -0.47
CA ILE A 26 -41.67 -27.23 -1.92
C ILE A 26 -41.29 -25.79 -2.24
N GLU A 27 -41.96 -24.81 -1.63
CA GLU A 27 -41.67 -23.39 -1.85
C GLU A 27 -40.25 -23.00 -1.41
N TYR A 28 -39.79 -23.54 -0.27
CA TYR A 28 -38.42 -23.40 0.19
C TYR A 28 -37.41 -24.01 -0.80
N LEU A 29 -37.64 -25.25 -1.22
CA LEU A 29 -36.75 -25.96 -2.16
C LEU A 29 -36.70 -25.27 -3.54
N GLN A 30 -37.82 -24.74 -4.03
CA GLN A 30 -37.85 -23.96 -5.27
C GLN A 30 -37.02 -22.68 -5.17
N THR A 31 -37.01 -22.05 -4.00
CA THR A 31 -36.22 -20.84 -3.75
C THR A 31 -34.73 -21.16 -3.68
N GLU A 32 -34.33 -22.25 -3.02
CA GLU A 32 -32.95 -22.74 -3.07
C GLU A 32 -32.51 -23.14 -4.48
N LEU A 33 -33.37 -23.85 -5.22
CA LEU A 33 -33.07 -24.23 -6.60
C LEU A 33 -32.80 -23.01 -7.48
N ARG A 34 -33.61 -21.94 -7.37
CA ARG A 34 -33.37 -20.68 -8.08
C ARG A 34 -32.01 -20.07 -7.69
N ARG A 35 -31.68 -20.07 -6.40
CA ARG A 35 -30.39 -19.56 -5.90
C ARG A 35 -29.21 -20.35 -6.46
N TYR A 36 -29.26 -21.68 -6.41
CA TYR A 36 -28.23 -22.55 -6.97
C TYR A 36 -28.13 -22.44 -8.48
N HIS A 37 -29.25 -22.27 -9.18
CA HIS A 37 -29.25 -22.07 -10.63
C HIS A 37 -28.54 -20.77 -11.01
N ASN A 38 -28.80 -19.67 -10.29
CA ASN A 38 -28.10 -18.40 -10.49
C ASN A 38 -26.61 -18.51 -10.19
N LEU A 39 -26.23 -19.20 -9.11
CA LEU A 39 -24.83 -19.47 -8.79
C LEU A 39 -24.14 -20.31 -9.88
N MET A 40 -24.82 -21.32 -10.40
CA MET A 40 -24.30 -22.15 -11.49
C MET A 40 -24.18 -21.37 -12.79
N GLU A 41 -25.13 -20.49 -13.12
CA GLU A 41 -25.01 -19.55 -14.24
C GLU A 41 -23.79 -18.62 -14.07
N GLU A 42 -23.57 -18.11 -12.86
CA GLU A 42 -22.39 -17.29 -12.53
C GLU A 42 -21.07 -18.05 -12.66
N LEU A 43 -21.04 -19.34 -12.32
CA LEU A 43 -19.88 -20.23 -12.47
C LEU A 43 -19.67 -20.70 -13.91
N LYS A 44 -20.74 -20.78 -14.71
CA LYS A 44 -20.70 -21.15 -16.14
C LYS A 44 -20.23 -20.02 -17.04
N GLN A 45 -20.35 -18.76 -16.60
CA GLN A 45 -19.67 -17.65 -17.26
C GLN A 45 -18.17 -17.90 -17.16
N GLY A 46 -17.51 -18.15 -18.29
CA GLY A 46 -16.10 -18.55 -18.36
C GLY A 46 -15.11 -17.48 -17.84
N MET A 47 -13.99 -17.27 -18.54
CA MET A 47 -13.05 -16.22 -18.13
C MET A 47 -13.75 -14.85 -18.09
N ARG A 48 -13.83 -14.25 -16.91
CA ARG A 48 -14.34 -12.88 -16.76
C ARG A 48 -13.29 -11.92 -17.31
N PRO A 49 -13.62 -11.06 -18.29
CA PRO A 49 -12.66 -10.11 -18.81
C PRO A 49 -12.29 -9.10 -17.72
N ILE A 50 -10.99 -8.85 -17.59
CA ILE A 50 -10.43 -7.85 -16.69
C ILE A 50 -9.95 -6.69 -17.55
N GLY A 51 -10.27 -5.47 -17.12
CA GLY A 51 -9.78 -4.26 -17.77
C GLY A 51 -9.54 -3.14 -16.79
N THR A 52 -8.71 -2.18 -17.17
CA THR A 52 -8.35 -1.04 -16.34
C THR A 52 -9.34 0.10 -16.55
N VAL A 53 -9.84 0.69 -15.47
CA VAL A 53 -10.75 1.84 -15.49
C VAL A 53 -9.98 3.09 -15.89
N GLU A 54 -10.32 3.69 -17.04
CA GLU A 54 -9.68 4.92 -17.53
C GLU A 54 -10.38 6.18 -17.02
N ASP A 55 -11.71 6.16 -16.97
CA ASP A 55 -12.52 7.31 -16.61
C ASP A 55 -13.82 6.87 -15.93
N VAL A 56 -14.34 7.70 -15.03
CA VAL A 56 -15.57 7.45 -14.26
C VAL A 56 -16.49 8.67 -14.39
N LYS A 57 -17.68 8.47 -14.94
CA LYS A 57 -18.70 9.51 -15.11
C LYS A 57 -20.03 9.06 -14.54
N GLY A 58 -20.34 9.57 -13.34
CA GLY A 58 -21.61 9.29 -12.67
C GLY A 58 -21.74 7.81 -12.31
N ASP A 59 -22.60 7.10 -13.05
CA ASP A 59 -22.89 5.67 -12.86
C ASP A 59 -22.27 4.79 -13.97
N THR A 60 -21.38 5.36 -14.78
CA THR A 60 -20.68 4.64 -15.86
C THR A 60 -19.17 4.83 -15.78
N ALA A 61 -18.43 3.81 -16.20
CA ALA A 61 -16.97 3.84 -16.31
C ALA A 61 -16.54 3.46 -17.73
N LEU A 62 -15.43 4.04 -18.19
CA LEU A 62 -14.73 3.58 -19.38
C LEU A 62 -13.65 2.58 -18.96
N VAL A 63 -13.73 1.34 -19.43
CA VAL A 63 -12.82 0.26 -19.05
C VAL A 63 -12.09 -0.26 -20.28
N ARG A 64 -10.76 -0.23 -20.27
CA ARG A 64 -9.90 -0.79 -21.32
C ARG A 64 -9.47 -2.20 -20.99
N LEU A 65 -9.83 -3.16 -21.84
CA LEU A 65 -9.37 -4.55 -21.73
C LEU A 65 -7.91 -4.68 -22.16
N SER A 66 -7.23 -5.74 -21.73
CA SER A 66 -5.85 -6.05 -22.12
C SER A 66 -5.63 -6.17 -23.64
N GLY A 67 -6.68 -6.48 -24.40
CA GLY A 67 -6.68 -6.48 -25.87
C GLY A 67 -6.75 -5.08 -26.52
N GLY A 68 -6.68 -4.00 -25.74
CA GLY A 68 -6.68 -2.61 -26.21
C GLY A 68 -8.06 -2.01 -26.49
N GLN A 69 -9.11 -2.83 -26.54
CA GLN A 69 -10.50 -2.39 -26.71
C GLN A 69 -11.02 -1.73 -25.42
N ALA A 70 -11.71 -0.60 -25.57
CA ALA A 70 -12.35 0.10 -24.46
C ALA A 70 -13.87 -0.01 -24.55
N PHE A 71 -14.51 -0.28 -23.41
CA PHE A 71 -15.95 -0.42 -23.29
C PHE A 71 -16.48 0.55 -22.24
N GLN A 72 -17.62 1.17 -22.53
CA GLN A 72 -18.38 1.87 -21.51
C GLN A 72 -19.24 0.86 -20.76
N VAL A 73 -19.07 0.80 -19.45
CA VAL A 73 -19.75 -0.15 -18.57
C VAL A 73 -20.51 0.57 -17.47
N SER A 74 -21.59 -0.03 -16.98
CA SER A 74 -22.31 0.52 -15.83
C SER A 74 -21.67 0.07 -14.51
N ILE A 75 -21.79 0.95 -13.51
CA ILE A 75 -21.27 0.75 -12.16
C ILE A 75 -22.46 0.46 -11.24
N PRO A 76 -22.60 -0.77 -10.72
CA PRO A 76 -23.60 -1.08 -9.71
C PRO A 76 -23.36 -0.27 -8.42
N PRO A 77 -24.42 0.09 -7.67
CA PRO A 77 -24.29 0.82 -6.41
C PRO A 77 -23.39 0.14 -5.38
N GLU A 78 -23.35 -1.19 -5.39
CA GLU A 78 -22.60 -2.04 -4.45
C GLU A 78 -21.08 -1.87 -4.57
N VAL A 79 -20.58 -1.59 -5.78
CA VAL A 79 -19.14 -1.43 -6.06
C VAL A 79 -18.76 0.02 -6.34
N ARG A 80 -19.71 0.95 -6.30
CA ARG A 80 -19.53 2.36 -6.66
C ARG A 80 -18.39 3.03 -5.89
N ASP A 81 -18.31 2.77 -4.59
CA ASP A 81 -17.30 3.37 -3.71
C ASP A 81 -15.87 2.85 -3.99
N LYS A 82 -15.77 1.69 -4.66
CA LYS A 82 -14.48 1.04 -5.00
C LYS A 82 -13.99 1.40 -6.39
N VAL A 83 -14.87 1.81 -7.29
CA VAL A 83 -14.53 2.14 -8.67
C VAL A 83 -13.93 3.55 -8.73
N THR A 84 -12.62 3.61 -8.95
CA THR A 84 -11.87 4.85 -9.19
C THR A 84 -11.04 4.73 -10.47
N THR A 85 -10.43 5.81 -10.94
CA THR A 85 -9.54 5.74 -12.10
C THR A 85 -8.29 4.91 -11.78
N SER A 86 -7.78 4.19 -12.78
CA SER A 86 -6.58 3.35 -12.71
C SER A 86 -6.70 2.09 -11.82
N VAL A 87 -7.91 1.62 -11.53
CA VAL A 87 -8.13 0.30 -10.88
C VAL A 87 -8.49 -0.76 -11.92
N ASP A 88 -8.20 -2.02 -11.60
CA ASP A 88 -8.58 -3.15 -12.46
C ASP A 88 -10.00 -3.61 -12.10
N ALA A 89 -10.91 -3.54 -13.06
CA ALA A 89 -12.31 -3.93 -12.92
C ALA A 89 -12.56 -5.29 -13.58
N VAL A 90 -13.33 -6.14 -12.89
CA VAL A 90 -13.85 -7.40 -13.42
C VAL A 90 -15.17 -7.11 -14.10
N LEU A 91 -15.25 -7.40 -15.38
CA LEU A 91 -16.45 -7.15 -16.18
C LEU A 91 -17.30 -8.40 -16.32
N SER A 92 -18.61 -8.20 -16.38
CA SER A 92 -19.52 -9.27 -16.83
C SER A 92 -19.31 -9.51 -18.32
N PRO A 93 -19.08 -10.77 -18.76
CA PRO A 93 -18.89 -11.09 -20.18
C PRO A 93 -20.06 -10.69 -21.09
N THR A 94 -21.27 -10.61 -20.53
CA THR A 94 -22.52 -10.44 -21.31
C THR A 94 -23.29 -9.17 -20.96
N LYS A 95 -23.15 -8.65 -19.74
CA LYS A 95 -24.03 -7.58 -19.24
C LYS A 95 -23.43 -6.17 -19.32
N GLY A 96 -22.15 -6.04 -19.66
CA GLY A 96 -21.49 -4.73 -19.72
C GLY A 96 -21.49 -3.98 -18.36
N VAL A 97 -21.43 -4.74 -17.27
CA VAL A 97 -21.42 -4.21 -15.89
C VAL A 97 -20.12 -4.55 -15.20
N ILE A 98 -19.65 -3.67 -14.32
CA ILE A 98 -18.58 -4.02 -13.38
C ILE A 98 -19.17 -4.96 -12.33
N VAL A 99 -18.65 -6.18 -12.25
CA VAL A 99 -19.09 -7.18 -11.27
C VAL A 99 -18.31 -7.05 -9.98
N ASP A 100 -17.03 -6.75 -10.10
CA ASP A 100 -16.14 -6.57 -8.97
C ASP A 100 -15.00 -5.64 -9.36
N VAL A 101 -14.34 -5.06 -8.37
CA VAL A 101 -13.09 -4.34 -8.57
C VAL A 101 -12.00 -5.17 -7.93
N ILE A 102 -10.99 -5.53 -8.72
CA ILE A 102 -9.76 -6.05 -8.18
C ILE A 102 -9.09 -4.85 -7.53
N GLU A 103 -9.33 -4.71 -6.24
CA GLU A 103 -8.36 -4.08 -5.36
C GLU A 103 -7.09 -4.89 -5.56
N ARG A 104 -6.17 -4.39 -6.39
CA ARG A 104 -4.78 -4.84 -6.32
C ARG A 104 -4.48 -4.80 -4.84
N MET A 105 -4.20 -5.96 -4.23
CA MET A 105 -3.79 -6.04 -2.83
C MET A 105 -2.68 -5.02 -2.71
N ARG A 106 -3.01 -3.83 -2.19
CA ARG A 106 -2.04 -2.77 -2.12
C ARG A 106 -1.05 -3.30 -1.11
N ASP A 107 0.21 -3.25 -1.50
CA ASP A 107 1.36 -3.64 -0.73
C ASP A 107 1.41 -3.00 0.67
N ARG A 108 0.44 -2.20 1.14
CA ARG A 108 0.39 -1.68 2.52
C ARG A 108 0.58 -2.79 3.57
N SER A 109 -0.05 -3.96 3.39
CA SER A 109 0.16 -5.09 4.32
C SER A 109 1.60 -5.67 4.26
N LEU A 110 2.26 -5.58 3.10
CA LEU A 110 3.65 -5.99 2.89
C LEU A 110 4.63 -4.91 3.39
N LEU A 111 4.33 -3.64 3.16
CA LEU A 111 5.07 -2.46 3.66
C LEU A 111 5.00 -2.38 5.19
N GLU A 112 3.83 -2.65 5.80
CA GLU A 112 3.70 -2.75 7.26
C GLU A 112 4.57 -3.88 7.83
N TYR A 113 4.78 -4.97 7.09
CA TYR A 113 5.69 -6.05 7.48
C TYR A 113 7.17 -5.62 7.45
N GLN A 114 7.51 -4.62 6.65
CA GLN A 114 8.86 -4.04 6.60
C GLN A 114 9.16 -3.08 7.75
N VAL A 115 8.15 -2.71 8.56
CA VAL A 115 8.35 -1.87 9.74
C VAL A 115 8.90 -2.71 10.90
N GLU A 116 10.20 -2.60 11.14
CA GLU A 116 10.87 -3.24 12.27
C GLU A 116 10.80 -2.33 13.50
N LYS A 117 10.02 -2.73 14.51
CA LYS A 117 9.92 -2.00 15.79
C LYS A 117 11.11 -2.31 16.70
N ALA A 118 11.78 -1.28 17.20
CA ALA A 118 12.94 -1.40 18.10
C ALA A 118 13.99 -2.41 17.58
N PRO A 119 14.67 -2.10 16.45
CA PRO A 119 15.70 -2.97 15.91
C PRO A 119 16.81 -3.19 16.95
N LYS A 120 17.32 -4.42 17.01
CA LYS A 120 18.33 -4.83 18.02
C LYS A 120 19.76 -4.76 17.49
N VAL A 121 20.05 -3.67 16.79
CA VAL A 121 21.39 -3.36 16.29
C VAL A 121 21.80 -2.03 16.91
N PHE A 122 23.03 -1.93 17.39
CA PHE A 122 23.48 -0.78 18.16
C PHE A 122 24.81 -0.22 17.63
N TYR A 123 25.21 0.95 18.12
CA TYR A 123 26.48 1.57 17.75
C TYR A 123 27.69 0.68 18.05
N GLU A 124 27.61 -0.12 19.10
CA GLU A 124 28.68 -1.06 19.49
C GLU A 124 28.90 -2.17 18.45
N ASP A 125 27.91 -2.43 17.58
CA ASP A 125 28.00 -3.43 16.52
C ASP A 125 28.69 -2.90 15.25
N ILE A 126 29.00 -1.60 15.17
CA ILE A 126 29.66 -0.98 14.02
C ILE A 126 31.17 -0.93 14.23
N VAL A 127 31.92 -1.48 13.28
CA VAL A 127 33.39 -1.50 13.31
C VAL A 127 33.97 -0.55 12.26
N GLY A 128 34.94 0.28 12.66
CA GLY A 128 35.78 1.10 11.76
C GLY A 128 35.20 2.46 11.33
N LEU A 129 33.88 2.57 11.17
CA LEU A 129 33.21 3.77 10.62
C LEU A 129 32.87 4.83 11.68
N GLY A 130 33.78 5.07 12.63
CA GLY A 130 33.51 5.91 13.80
C GLY A 130 33.22 7.37 13.45
N LYS A 131 33.89 7.93 12.44
CA LYS A 131 33.70 9.34 12.04
C LYS A 131 32.35 9.54 11.36
N GLU A 132 32.03 8.65 10.43
CA GLU A 132 30.79 8.63 9.67
C GLU A 132 29.60 8.42 10.60
N LEU A 133 29.74 7.53 11.58
CA LEU A 133 28.74 7.28 12.60
C LEU A 133 28.44 8.52 13.44
N VAL A 134 29.47 9.29 13.83
CA VAL A 134 29.28 10.55 14.57
C VAL A 134 28.49 11.56 13.75
N SER A 135 28.83 11.75 12.48
CA SER A 135 28.11 12.66 11.58
C SER A 135 26.65 12.23 11.38
N LEU A 136 26.42 10.93 11.12
CA LEU A 136 25.07 10.39 10.95
C LEU A 136 24.25 10.54 12.24
N ARG A 137 24.86 10.23 13.39
CA ARG A 137 24.23 10.39 14.70
C ARG A 137 23.79 11.83 14.93
N GLN A 138 24.66 12.81 14.68
CA GLN A 138 24.32 14.22 14.83
C GLN A 138 23.13 14.62 13.96
N ALA A 139 23.08 14.16 12.70
CA ALA A 139 21.99 14.47 11.79
C ALA A 139 20.65 13.84 12.22
N ILE A 140 20.67 12.58 12.67
CA ILE A 140 19.44 11.81 12.97
C ILE A 140 18.92 12.07 14.38
N GLU A 141 19.78 12.12 15.40
CA GLU A 141 19.38 12.44 16.78
C GLU A 141 18.75 13.84 16.85
N TRP A 142 19.22 14.78 16.03
CA TRP A 142 18.63 16.11 15.90
C TRP A 142 17.15 16.10 15.48
N ILE A 143 16.69 15.04 14.82
CA ILE A 143 15.31 14.86 14.35
C ILE A 143 14.50 14.02 15.35
N LEU A 144 15.08 12.93 15.86
CA LEU A 144 14.36 11.90 16.60
C LEU A 144 14.43 12.05 18.12
N ASP A 145 15.54 12.54 18.67
CA ASP A 145 15.74 12.63 20.12
C ASP A 145 14.98 13.83 20.73
N PRO A 146 14.09 13.65 21.74
CA PRO A 146 13.24 14.72 22.26
C PRO A 146 14.04 15.76 23.02
N GLU A 147 15.12 15.36 23.69
CA GLU A 147 15.97 16.27 24.46
C GLU A 147 16.70 17.21 23.51
N THR A 148 17.41 16.64 22.52
CA THR A 148 18.10 17.40 21.48
C THR A 148 17.15 18.28 20.70
N ARG A 149 15.97 17.76 20.35
CA ARG A 149 14.93 18.49 19.65
C ARG A 149 14.39 19.67 20.47
N THR A 150 14.08 19.47 21.75
CA THR A 150 13.54 20.53 22.61
C THR A 150 14.59 21.62 22.83
N ARG A 151 15.85 21.23 23.06
CA ARG A 151 16.98 22.16 23.15
C ARG A 151 17.13 22.97 21.86
N ARG A 152 16.98 22.32 20.70
CA ARG A 152 17.01 22.98 19.39
C ARG A 152 15.86 23.97 19.20
N GLU A 153 14.62 23.56 19.46
CA GLU A 153 13.41 24.40 19.31
C GLU A 153 13.48 25.64 20.22
N GLN A 154 14.24 25.58 21.32
CA GLN A 154 14.53 26.75 22.17
C GLN A 154 15.60 27.69 21.61
N ILE A 155 16.58 27.16 20.87
CA ILE A 155 17.70 27.93 20.31
C ILE A 155 17.30 28.56 18.96
N ILE A 156 16.63 27.80 18.10
CA ILE A 156 16.26 28.24 16.75
C ILE A 156 14.85 28.83 16.80
N ARG A 157 14.78 30.17 16.78
CA ARG A 157 13.52 30.92 16.87
C ARG A 157 12.80 31.12 15.54
N ASP A 158 13.51 31.01 14.42
CA ASP A 158 12.91 31.06 13.08
C ASP A 158 12.58 29.63 12.62
N PRO A 159 11.29 29.28 12.44
CA PRO A 159 10.87 27.98 11.95
C PRO A 159 11.50 27.60 10.61
N ARG A 160 11.82 28.56 9.75
CA ARG A 160 12.45 28.31 8.44
C ARG A 160 13.86 27.78 8.55
N MET A 161 14.58 28.17 9.61
CA MET A 161 15.91 27.63 9.92
C MET A 161 15.85 26.22 10.53
N LEU A 162 14.65 25.76 10.93
CA LEU A 162 14.41 24.37 11.30
C LEU A 162 14.11 23.50 10.08
N GLU A 163 13.67 24.08 8.96
CA GLU A 163 13.16 23.36 7.78
C GLU A 163 14.27 22.71 6.92
N GLU A 164 15.54 23.14 7.04
CA GLU A 164 16.64 22.73 6.14
C GLU A 164 17.29 21.36 6.45
N ALA A 165 16.89 20.65 7.51
CA ALA A 165 17.54 19.41 7.93
C ALA A 165 16.72 18.14 7.61
N GLY A 166 16.37 17.90 6.34
CA GLY A 166 15.35 16.88 6.02
C GLY A 166 15.81 15.43 5.86
N SER A 167 17.03 15.20 5.38
CA SER A 167 17.46 13.84 5.01
C SER A 167 18.97 13.68 4.96
N VAL A 168 19.45 12.43 5.06
CA VAL A 168 20.87 12.07 4.98
C VAL A 168 21.09 11.14 3.79
N LEU A 169 22.12 11.39 2.97
CA LEU A 169 22.57 10.47 1.94
C LEU A 169 23.80 9.69 2.43
N LEU A 170 23.69 8.37 2.47
CA LEU A 170 24.80 7.44 2.65
C LEU A 170 25.26 6.92 1.29
N PHE A 171 26.53 7.09 0.96
CA PHE A 171 27.09 6.56 -0.29
C PHE A 171 28.43 5.86 -0.08
N GLY A 172 28.76 4.97 -0.99
CA GLY A 172 30.03 4.24 -1.01
C GLY A 172 29.90 2.86 -1.63
N PRO A 173 30.97 2.05 -1.69
CA PRO A 173 30.93 0.70 -2.25
C PRO A 173 29.87 -0.21 -1.60
N PRO A 174 29.36 -1.23 -2.31
CA PRO A 174 28.49 -2.23 -1.69
C PRO A 174 29.25 -3.00 -0.60
N GLY A 175 28.52 -3.46 0.42
CA GLY A 175 29.11 -4.24 1.53
C GLY A 175 29.78 -3.41 2.64
N THR A 176 29.76 -2.08 2.58
CA THR A 176 30.30 -1.20 3.64
C THR A 176 29.37 -1.01 4.84
N GLY A 177 28.23 -1.70 4.87
CA GLY A 177 27.31 -1.66 6.01
C GLY A 177 26.42 -0.41 6.11
N LYS A 178 26.14 0.30 5.00
CA LYS A 178 25.25 1.48 4.98
C LYS A 178 23.89 1.21 5.65
N THR A 179 23.21 0.14 5.23
CA THR A 179 21.93 -0.31 5.82
C THR A 179 22.08 -0.67 7.30
N TYR A 180 23.17 -1.36 7.65
CA TYR A 180 23.44 -1.79 9.03
C TYR A 180 23.70 -0.60 9.96
N MET A 181 24.42 0.41 9.47
CA MET A 181 24.69 1.64 10.19
C MET A 181 23.41 2.45 10.45
N ALA A 182 22.56 2.62 9.43
CA ALA A 182 21.26 3.29 9.60
C ALA A 182 20.37 2.57 10.63
N LYS A 183 20.34 1.23 10.56
CA LYS A 183 19.60 0.40 11.51
C LYS A 183 20.15 0.50 12.94
N ALA A 184 21.46 0.59 13.11
CA ALA A 184 22.12 0.78 14.41
C ALA A 184 21.75 2.10 15.08
N VAL A 185 21.55 3.17 14.30
CA VAL A 185 21.06 4.45 14.80
C VAL A 185 19.67 4.31 15.38
N ALA A 186 18.73 3.70 14.62
CA ALA A 186 17.38 3.46 15.09
C ALA A 186 17.34 2.58 16.36
N GLY A 187 18.16 1.53 16.41
CA GLY A 187 18.20 0.60 17.54
C GLY A 187 18.82 1.21 18.79
N THR A 188 19.84 2.05 18.64
CA THR A 188 20.44 2.75 19.77
C THR A 188 19.49 3.79 20.36
N ILE A 189 18.80 4.57 19.53
CA ILE A 189 17.75 5.50 19.99
C ILE A 189 16.63 4.73 20.71
N SER A 190 16.26 3.55 20.18
CA SER A 190 15.31 2.63 20.82
C SER A 190 15.74 2.17 22.21
N LYS A 191 17.00 1.79 22.36
CA LYS A 191 17.60 1.39 23.64
C LYS A 191 17.55 2.50 24.68
N HIS A 192 17.56 3.77 24.27
CA HIS A 192 17.51 4.95 25.14
C HIS A 192 16.08 5.39 25.51
N GLY A 193 15.05 4.61 25.14
CA GLY A 193 13.69 4.75 25.66
C GLY A 193 12.65 5.30 24.70
N GLN A 194 13.05 5.67 23.48
CA GLN A 194 12.12 6.02 22.40
C GLN A 194 11.94 4.83 21.49
N ASN A 195 10.84 4.09 21.60
CA ASN A 195 10.59 2.91 20.76
C ASN A 195 10.59 3.27 19.24
N THR A 196 11.77 3.33 18.63
CA THR A 196 12.00 3.85 17.27
C THR A 196 11.89 2.71 16.27
N SER A 197 11.04 2.94 15.27
CA SER A 197 10.85 2.02 14.17
C SER A 197 11.94 2.21 13.11
N PHE A 198 12.27 1.14 12.40
CA PHE A 198 13.10 1.17 11.21
C PHE A 198 12.28 0.64 10.04
N LEU A 199 11.99 1.51 9.08
CA LEU A 199 11.27 1.15 7.86
C LEU A 199 12.26 1.17 6.70
N LYS A 200 12.58 0.00 6.16
CA LYS A 200 13.44 -0.14 4.98
C LYS A 200 12.58 -0.32 3.73
N ILE A 201 12.84 0.50 2.72
CA ILE A 201 12.25 0.42 1.38
C ILE A 201 13.38 0.31 0.37
N GLU A 202 13.27 -0.64 -0.55
CA GLU A 202 14.13 -0.65 -1.73
C GLU A 202 13.54 0.28 -2.79
N SER A 203 14.37 1.12 -3.43
CA SER A 203 13.87 2.13 -4.37
C SER A 203 13.09 1.57 -5.55
N TYR A 204 13.33 0.32 -5.97
CA TYR A 204 12.57 -0.31 -7.05
C TYR A 204 11.17 -0.79 -6.60
N GLU A 205 10.92 -0.98 -5.30
CA GLU A 205 9.62 -1.43 -4.78
C GLU A 205 8.54 -0.36 -4.92
N ILE A 206 8.95 0.92 -4.95
CA ILE A 206 8.04 2.05 -5.13
C ILE A 206 7.81 2.42 -6.60
N VAL A 207 8.64 1.92 -7.52
CA VAL A 207 8.56 2.19 -8.96
C VAL A 207 7.52 1.30 -9.63
N SER A 208 6.51 1.90 -10.22
CA SER A 208 5.48 1.24 -11.04
C SER A 208 5.77 1.39 -12.54
N LYS A 209 5.13 0.52 -13.33
CA LYS A 209 5.05 0.65 -14.78
C LYS A 209 3.92 1.60 -15.23
N TRP A 210 3.07 2.03 -14.30
CA TRP A 210 1.90 2.85 -14.58
C TRP A 210 2.14 4.30 -14.16
N LEU A 211 1.92 5.21 -15.10
CA LEU A 211 2.13 6.65 -14.89
C LEU A 211 1.30 7.17 -13.71
N GLY A 212 1.96 7.79 -12.74
CA GLY A 212 1.38 8.40 -11.55
C GLY A 212 1.17 7.44 -10.37
N GLU A 213 1.39 6.14 -10.54
CA GLU A 213 1.30 5.18 -9.43
C GLU A 213 2.53 5.25 -8.52
N SER A 214 3.73 5.48 -9.07
CA SER A 214 4.96 5.63 -8.28
C SER A 214 4.89 6.80 -7.30
N ALA A 215 4.33 7.94 -7.72
CA ALA A 215 4.12 9.08 -6.83
C ALA A 215 3.11 8.76 -5.71
N LYS A 216 2.07 7.96 -5.99
CA LYS A 216 1.13 7.50 -4.94
C LYS A 216 1.82 6.56 -3.95
N ASN A 217 2.69 5.66 -4.42
CA ASN A 217 3.45 4.74 -3.58
C ASN A 217 4.36 5.50 -2.59
N VAL A 218 5.05 6.54 -3.06
CA VAL A 218 5.85 7.42 -2.20
C VAL A 218 5.00 8.02 -1.08
N LYS A 219 3.81 8.54 -1.39
CA LYS A 219 2.90 9.10 -0.37
C LYS A 219 2.51 8.07 0.69
N GLU A 220 2.20 6.84 0.29
CA GLU A 220 1.84 5.79 1.23
C GLU A 220 3.03 5.35 2.10
N VAL A 221 4.25 5.29 1.56
CA VAL A 221 5.48 5.00 2.33
C VAL A 221 5.71 6.08 3.40
N PHE A 222 5.64 7.36 3.03
CA PHE A 222 5.82 8.46 3.98
C PHE A 222 4.70 8.53 5.01
N LYS A 223 3.47 8.19 4.62
CA LYS A 223 2.35 8.06 5.56
C LYS A 223 2.59 6.93 6.56
N LEU A 224 3.03 5.76 6.11
CA LEU A 224 3.37 4.63 6.99
C LEU A 224 4.52 4.97 7.95
N ALA A 225 5.54 5.68 7.46
CA ALA A 225 6.65 6.15 8.30
C ALA A 225 6.17 7.08 9.43
N ARG A 226 5.22 7.99 9.12
CA ARG A 226 4.58 8.88 10.10
C ARG A 226 3.70 8.14 11.08
N GLU A 227 2.90 7.17 10.62
CA GLU A 227 2.09 6.32 11.49
C GLU A 227 2.94 5.47 12.45
N SER A 228 4.17 5.12 12.03
CA SER A 228 5.12 4.32 12.81
C SER A 228 6.05 5.17 13.69
N ALA A 229 5.91 6.50 13.66
CA ALA A 229 6.84 7.43 14.30
C ALA A 229 6.95 7.22 15.82
N PRO A 230 8.13 7.36 16.44
CA PRO A 230 9.40 7.79 15.83
C PRO A 230 10.00 6.75 14.89
N THR A 231 10.42 7.15 13.68
CA THR A 231 10.86 6.21 12.63
C THR A 231 12.10 6.71 11.91
N VAL A 232 13.02 5.80 11.60
CA VAL A 232 14.02 5.98 10.54
C VAL A 232 13.48 5.34 9.25
N LEU A 233 13.17 6.16 8.25
CA LEU A 233 12.81 5.72 6.90
C LEU A 233 14.09 5.59 6.07
N PHE A 234 14.47 4.37 5.74
CA PHE A 234 15.67 4.05 4.98
C PHE A 234 15.31 3.62 3.55
N ILE A 235 15.69 4.42 2.57
CA ILE A 235 15.47 4.17 1.14
C ILE A 235 16.81 3.71 0.54
N ASP A 236 16.92 2.41 0.23
CA ASP A 236 18.11 1.81 -0.36
C ASP A 236 18.04 1.86 -1.90
N GLU A 237 19.18 1.71 -2.57
CA GLU A 237 19.32 1.80 -4.04
C GLU A 237 18.74 3.09 -4.66
N ALA A 238 18.94 4.23 -4.00
CA ALA A 238 18.39 5.53 -4.42
C ALA A 238 18.81 5.96 -5.84
N ASP A 239 19.86 5.34 -6.42
CA ASP A 239 20.25 5.54 -7.81
C ASP A 239 19.22 5.03 -8.83
N ALA A 240 18.30 4.13 -8.45
CA ALA A 240 17.17 3.74 -9.29
C ALA A 240 16.23 4.93 -9.57
N ILE A 241 16.16 5.89 -8.64
CA ILE A 241 15.29 7.06 -8.71
C ILE A 241 16.05 8.27 -9.24
N GLY A 242 17.34 8.40 -8.89
CA GLY A 242 18.18 9.55 -9.24
C GLY A 242 18.53 9.67 -10.73
N ARG A 243 18.55 8.55 -11.48
CA ARG A 243 18.91 8.52 -12.92
C ARG A 243 17.93 9.29 -13.84
N ALA A 244 16.82 9.78 -13.32
CA ALA A 244 15.63 10.16 -14.07
C ALA A 244 15.73 11.40 -14.98
N ARG A 245 16.82 12.18 -14.98
CA ARG A 245 16.93 13.32 -15.89
C ARG A 245 17.24 12.95 -17.34
N MET A 246 17.64 11.71 -17.65
CA MET A 246 18.15 11.41 -18.98
C MET A 246 17.07 11.16 -20.05
N GLU A 247 15.84 10.77 -19.73
CA GLU A 247 14.79 10.51 -20.75
C GLU A 247 13.35 10.79 -20.27
N ALA A 248 13.01 12.06 -19.98
CA ALA A 248 11.62 12.49 -19.72
C ALA A 248 10.68 12.40 -20.95
N THR A 249 11.18 11.85 -22.06
CA THR A 249 10.46 11.63 -23.31
C THR A 249 9.62 10.35 -23.30
N THR A 250 9.92 9.41 -22.41
CA THR A 250 9.16 8.15 -22.27
C THR A 250 8.17 8.23 -21.10
N ASP A 251 7.07 7.48 -21.16
CA ASP A 251 6.09 7.41 -20.07
C ASP A 251 6.72 6.86 -18.77
N ALA A 252 7.67 5.94 -18.88
CA ALA A 252 8.44 5.45 -17.74
C ALA A 252 9.33 6.54 -17.12
N GLY A 253 10.03 7.34 -17.93
CA GLY A 253 10.84 8.45 -17.44
C GLY A 253 10.02 9.54 -16.73
N ARG A 254 8.82 9.84 -17.26
CA ARG A 254 7.87 10.76 -16.63
C ARG A 254 7.38 10.28 -15.27
N ASP A 255 7.16 8.97 -15.12
CA ASP A 255 6.72 8.39 -13.86
C ASP A 255 7.82 8.46 -12.78
N VAL A 256 9.06 8.10 -13.12
CA VAL A 256 10.20 8.22 -12.19
C VAL A 256 10.44 9.68 -11.80
N GLN A 257 10.32 10.62 -12.73
CA GLN A 257 10.42 12.05 -12.41
C GLN A 257 9.28 12.52 -11.49
N GLY A 258 8.06 12.03 -11.70
CA GLY A 258 6.93 12.26 -10.80
C GLY A 258 7.19 11.71 -9.40
N MET A 259 7.82 10.54 -9.31
CA MET A 259 8.23 9.92 -8.05
C MET A 259 9.27 10.76 -7.31
N LEU A 260 10.34 11.20 -8.00
CA LEU A 260 11.36 12.09 -7.45
C LEU A 260 10.77 13.39 -6.94
N ASN A 261 9.91 14.04 -7.73
CA ASN A 261 9.22 15.26 -7.33
C ASN A 261 8.36 15.04 -6.10
N GLN A 262 7.70 13.87 -5.99
CA GLN A 262 6.93 13.54 -4.80
C GLN A 262 7.82 13.36 -3.57
N ILE A 263 8.98 12.69 -3.70
CA ILE A 263 9.95 12.57 -2.60
C ILE A 263 10.42 13.96 -2.15
N LEU A 264 10.79 14.84 -3.09
CA LEU A 264 11.19 16.21 -2.78
C LEU A 264 10.05 17.01 -2.12
N THR A 265 8.80 16.76 -2.52
CA THR A 265 7.63 17.36 -1.88
C THR A 265 7.48 16.88 -0.45
N GLU A 266 7.55 15.57 -0.19
CA GLU A 266 7.47 15.03 1.17
C GLU A 266 8.61 15.53 2.05
N LEU A 267 9.83 15.65 1.52
CA LEU A 267 10.97 16.23 2.25
C LEU A 267 10.77 17.73 2.51
N GLY A 268 10.23 18.47 1.53
CA GLY A 268 10.01 19.92 1.57
C GLY A 268 8.78 20.37 2.37
N GLU A 269 7.78 19.51 2.58
CA GLU A 269 6.70 19.73 3.56
C GLU A 269 7.24 19.91 4.99
N GLY A 270 8.50 19.50 5.20
CA GLY A 270 9.32 19.96 6.30
C GLY A 270 9.01 19.26 7.62
N PHE A 271 9.65 19.78 8.67
CA PHE A 271 9.67 19.20 10.01
C PHE A 271 8.33 19.17 10.75
N HIS A 272 7.37 19.99 10.31
CA HIS A 272 6.06 20.05 10.93
C HIS A 272 5.21 18.82 10.55
N VAL A 273 5.31 18.37 9.30
CA VAL A 273 4.58 17.19 8.81
C VAL A 273 5.33 15.89 9.11
N ASN A 274 6.65 15.87 8.92
CA ASN A 274 7.51 14.71 9.19
C ASN A 274 8.07 14.70 10.62
N ARG A 275 7.25 15.14 11.58
CA ARG A 275 7.63 15.21 12.99
C ARG A 275 8.05 13.81 13.48
N ASN A 276 9.31 13.64 13.88
CA ASN A 276 9.89 12.37 14.33
C ASN A 276 10.05 11.31 13.23
N VAL A 277 10.19 11.71 11.97
CA VAL A 277 10.60 10.82 10.88
C VAL A 277 11.94 11.32 10.35
N ALA A 278 12.97 10.48 10.42
CA ALA A 278 14.27 10.77 9.84
C ALA A 278 14.43 9.96 8.54
N VAL A 279 14.74 10.64 7.44
CA VAL A 279 14.89 9.99 6.12
C VAL A 279 16.36 9.79 5.80
N ILE A 280 16.73 8.57 5.43
CA ILE A 280 18.07 8.20 5.01
C ILE A 280 17.98 7.56 3.63
N PHE A 281 18.69 8.12 2.66
CA PHE A 281 18.90 7.52 1.35
C PHE A 281 20.22 6.77 1.33
N ALA A 282 20.30 5.64 0.64
CA ALA A 282 21.55 4.95 0.39
C ALA A 282 21.75 4.68 -1.11
N THR A 283 22.98 4.86 -1.58
CA THR A 283 23.35 4.52 -2.96
C THR A 283 24.78 4.01 -3.06
N ASN A 284 25.06 3.22 -4.08
CA ASN A 284 26.43 2.87 -4.47
C ASN A 284 26.99 3.82 -5.56
N TYR A 285 26.14 4.67 -6.16
CA TYR A 285 26.47 5.51 -7.31
C TYR A 285 26.09 6.97 -7.05
N PRO A 286 26.86 7.73 -6.24
CA PRO A 286 26.51 9.11 -5.91
C PRO A 286 26.46 10.04 -7.14
N SER A 287 27.21 9.73 -8.20
CA SER A 287 27.26 10.53 -9.43
C SER A 287 25.95 10.55 -10.22
N VAL A 288 25.02 9.62 -9.96
CA VAL A 288 23.74 9.54 -10.68
C VAL A 288 22.57 10.04 -9.83
N ILE A 289 22.81 10.49 -8.60
CA ILE A 289 21.77 11.05 -7.74
C ILE A 289 21.43 12.47 -8.21
N ASP A 290 20.14 12.79 -8.20
CA ASP A 290 19.68 14.13 -8.53
C ASP A 290 20.20 15.14 -7.50
N PRO A 291 20.82 16.26 -7.92
CA PRO A 291 21.34 17.27 -6.99
C PRO A 291 20.28 17.88 -6.06
N ALA A 292 18.99 17.79 -6.38
CA ALA A 292 17.93 18.26 -5.49
C ALA A 292 17.74 17.38 -4.25
N LEU A 293 18.29 16.16 -4.25
CA LEU A 293 18.35 15.27 -3.07
C LEU A 293 19.63 15.46 -2.23
N LEU A 294 20.55 16.32 -2.65
CA LEU A 294 21.83 16.62 -1.99
C LEU A 294 21.77 17.96 -1.25
#